data_AF-S8EIP4-F1
#
_entry.id   AF-S8EIP4-F1
#
_cell.length_a   1.000
_cell.length_b   1.000
_cell.length_c   1.000
_cell.angle_alpha   90.00
_cell.angle_beta   90.00
_cell.angle_gamma   90.00
#
_symmetry.space_group_name_H-M   'P 1'
#
loop_
_entity.id
_entity.type
_entity.pdbx_description
1 polymer ?
#
loop_
_entity_poly.entity_id
_entity_poly.type
_entity_poly.pdbx_seq_one_letter_code
_entity_poly.pdbx_strand_id
1 'polypeptide(L)'
;GGGGWRRIGPEDVISKMKDDGDFDRLRIKIIRKFKENEKLRSDIASLVKQSAVINRPGAEAMKPRQLSDAIHQEIGEKIMSQISDSLWSIIRSPEGMKTEITETVQSVYDQLLNPNDNHVGESSLQDSSSIQKEIQNRGTEIN
;
A
#
# COMPACT_ATOMS: atom_id res chain seq x y z
N GLY A 1 -14.95 33.72 -30.36
CA GLY A 1 -15.22 32.33 -29.98
C GLY A 1 -13.91 31.61 -29.84
N GLY A 2 -13.68 30.92 -28.73
CA GLY A 2 -12.39 30.28 -28.46
C GLY A 2 -12.45 29.41 -27.21
N GLY A 3 -13.39 28.48 -27.16
CA GLY A 3 -13.38 27.42 -26.15
C GLY A 3 -12.31 26.40 -26.54
N GLY A 4 -11.07 26.66 -26.15
CA GLY A 4 -9.98 25.71 -26.31
C GLY A 4 -10.22 24.54 -25.35
N TRP A 5 -10.70 23.42 -25.88
CA TRP A 5 -10.70 22.15 -25.16
C TRP A 5 -9.25 21.81 -24.82
N ARG A 6 -8.82 22.07 -23.58
CA ARG A 6 -7.54 21.52 -23.10
C ARG A 6 -7.69 20.00 -23.14
N ARG A 7 -6.89 19.34 -23.99
CA ARG A 7 -6.82 17.87 -23.98
C ARG A 7 -6.25 17.46 -22.64
N ILE A 8 -6.98 16.61 -21.93
CA ILE A 8 -6.50 16.00 -20.69
C ILE A 8 -5.37 15.05 -21.05
N GLY A 9 -4.20 15.29 -20.50
CA GLY A 9 -3.03 14.43 -20.64
C GLY A 9 -2.84 13.51 -19.42
N PRO A 10 -1.92 12.54 -19.53
CA PRO A 10 -1.54 11.69 -18.41
C PRO A 10 -1.06 12.48 -17.18
N GLU A 11 -0.37 13.60 -17.40
CA GLU A 11 0.13 14.44 -16.30
C GLU A 11 -0.99 15.15 -15.53
N ASP A 12 -2.10 15.50 -16.19
CA ASP A 12 -3.26 16.10 -15.53
C ASP A 12 -3.91 15.07 -14.59
N VAL A 13 -4.04 13.83 -15.04
CA VAL A 13 -4.55 12.70 -14.24
C VAL A 13 -3.61 12.42 -13.06
N ILE A 14 -2.31 12.32 -13.30
CA ILE A 14 -1.31 12.07 -12.25
C ILE A 14 -1.31 13.20 -11.22
N SER A 15 -1.41 14.45 -11.66
CA SER A 15 -1.44 15.60 -10.75
C SER A 15 -2.70 15.57 -9.88
N LYS A 16 -3.87 15.35 -10.48
CA LYS A 16 -5.13 15.23 -9.76
C LYS A 16 -5.13 14.07 -8.76
N MET A 17 -4.64 12.89 -9.15
CA MET A 17 -4.48 11.74 -8.25
C MET A 17 -3.56 12.02 -7.06
N LYS A 18 -2.54 12.88 -7.22
CA LYS A 18 -1.68 13.30 -6.10
C LYS A 18 -2.42 14.25 -5.18
N ASP A 19 -3.12 15.24 -5.74
CA ASP A 19 -3.88 16.24 -4.99
C ASP A 19 -5.01 15.59 -4.16
N ASP A 20 -5.67 14.56 -4.72
CA ASP A 20 -6.76 13.82 -4.05
C ASP A 20 -6.27 12.74 -3.08
N GLY A 21 -4.95 12.48 -3.01
CA GLY A 21 -4.36 11.45 -2.16
C GLY A 21 -4.59 10.01 -2.66
N ASP A 22 -5.00 9.83 -3.93
CA ASP A 22 -5.17 8.51 -4.54
C ASP A 22 -3.85 7.74 -4.61
N PHE A 23 -2.74 8.44 -4.88
CA PHE A 23 -1.41 7.84 -4.87
C PHE A 23 -1.07 7.23 -3.50
N ASP A 24 -1.31 7.95 -2.42
CA ASP A 24 -1.01 7.46 -1.07
C ASP A 24 -1.95 6.33 -0.66
N ARG A 25 -3.24 6.42 -1.01
CA ARG A 25 -4.20 5.34 -0.79
C ARG A 25 -3.78 4.05 -1.50
N LEU A 26 -3.43 4.14 -2.79
CA LEU A 26 -2.94 3.01 -3.58
C LEU A 26 -1.62 2.48 -2.99
N ARG A 27 -0.66 3.35 -2.66
CA ARG A 27 0.62 2.96 -2.05
C ARG A 27 0.43 2.17 -0.75
N ILE A 28 -0.44 2.64 0.15
CA ILE A 28 -0.73 1.95 1.41
C ILE A 28 -1.31 0.56 1.14
N LYS A 29 -2.24 0.44 0.19
CA LYS A 29 -2.82 -0.85 -0.21
C LYS A 29 -1.79 -1.80 -0.84
N ILE A 30 -0.89 -1.31 -1.71
CA ILE A 30 0.23 -2.09 -2.26
C ILE A 30 1.07 -2.64 -1.11
N ILE A 31 1.48 -1.77 -0.19
CA ILE A 31 2.32 -2.13 0.96
C ILE A 31 1.62 -3.17 1.84
N ARG A 32 0.30 -3.03 2.07
CA ARG A 32 -0.47 -3.97 2.89
C ARG A 32 -0.49 -5.36 2.25
N LYS A 33 -0.86 -5.47 0.98
CA LYS A 33 -0.84 -6.74 0.22
C LYS A 33 0.56 -7.35 0.17
N PHE A 34 1.59 -6.52 -0.02
CA PHE A 34 2.98 -6.98 -0.02
C PHE A 34 3.39 -7.55 1.34
N LYS A 35 3.02 -6.86 2.44
CA LYS A 35 3.28 -7.34 3.80
C LYS A 35 2.52 -8.62 4.12
N GLU A 36 1.32 -8.82 3.59
CA GLU A 36 0.51 -10.04 3.78
C GLU A 36 0.99 -11.25 2.96
N ASN A 37 2.03 -11.08 2.12
CA ASN A 37 2.58 -12.18 1.31
C ASN A 37 3.42 -13.16 2.15
N GLU A 38 2.74 -14.07 2.83
CA GLU A 38 3.38 -15.11 3.67
C GLU A 38 4.27 -16.06 2.87
N LYS A 39 3.93 -16.33 1.60
CA LYS A 39 4.79 -17.15 0.73
C LYS A 39 6.15 -16.50 0.53
N LEU A 40 6.20 -15.21 0.19
CA LEU A 40 7.46 -14.47 0.02
C LEU A 40 8.27 -14.46 1.32
N ARG A 41 7.61 -14.23 2.46
CA ARG A 41 8.27 -14.26 3.78
C ARG A 41 8.91 -15.62 4.06
N SER A 42 8.18 -16.70 3.80
CA SER A 42 8.66 -18.07 3.95
C SER A 42 9.83 -18.37 3.01
N ASP A 43 9.73 -17.97 1.74
CA ASP A 43 10.78 -18.16 0.74
C ASP A 43 12.08 -17.43 1.14
N ILE A 44 11.99 -16.17 1.59
CA ILE A 44 13.13 -15.38 2.06
C ILE A 44 13.73 -16.02 3.33
N ALA A 45 12.90 -16.41 4.29
CA ALA A 45 13.38 -17.06 5.51
C ALA A 45 14.09 -18.39 5.20
N SER A 46 13.59 -19.16 4.23
CA SER A 46 14.22 -20.38 3.73
C SER A 46 15.58 -20.08 3.09
N LEU A 47 15.66 -19.04 2.25
CA LEU A 47 16.91 -18.63 1.62
C LEU A 47 17.97 -18.22 2.65
N VAL A 48 17.58 -17.47 3.68
CA VAL A 48 18.48 -17.11 4.79
C VAL A 48 18.92 -18.36 5.56
N LYS A 49 18.02 -19.32 5.84
CA LYS A 49 18.39 -20.58 6.51
C LYS A 49 19.35 -21.44 5.69
N GLN A 50 19.31 -21.34 4.37
CA GLN A 50 20.18 -22.08 3.46
C GLN A 50 21.51 -21.38 3.18
N SER A 51 21.73 -20.16 3.69
CA SER A 51 22.97 -19.40 3.51
C SER A 51 24.20 -20.21 3.95
N ALA A 52 25.27 -20.18 3.16
CA ALA A 52 26.53 -20.80 3.57
C ALA A 52 27.16 -20.05 4.76
N VAL A 53 26.95 -18.73 4.85
CA VAL A 53 27.40 -17.91 5.98
C VAL A 53 26.76 -18.32 7.30
N ILE A 54 25.47 -18.67 7.33
CA ILE A 54 24.81 -19.12 8.57
C ILE A 54 25.14 -20.57 8.93
N ASN A 55 25.39 -21.42 7.93
CA ASN A 55 25.62 -22.86 8.12
C ASN A 55 27.11 -23.22 8.34
N ARG A 56 28.03 -22.26 8.25
CA ARG A 56 29.45 -22.52 8.50
C ARG A 56 29.75 -22.64 10.01
N PRO A 57 30.69 -23.50 10.43
CA PRO A 57 31.16 -23.53 11.82
C PRO A 57 31.69 -22.17 12.27
N GLY A 58 31.35 -21.75 13.49
CA GLY A 58 31.78 -20.47 14.06
C GLY A 58 30.90 -19.28 13.67
N ALA A 59 29.83 -19.47 12.90
CA ALA A 59 28.83 -18.44 12.64
C ALA A 59 28.16 -17.95 13.93
N GLU A 60 27.96 -18.86 14.89
CA GLU A 60 27.41 -18.61 16.22
C GLU A 60 28.27 -17.67 17.09
N ALA A 61 29.57 -17.57 16.80
CA ALA A 61 30.49 -16.68 17.50
C ALA A 61 30.54 -15.27 16.89
N MET A 62 29.93 -15.07 15.72
CA MET A 62 29.92 -13.77 15.06
C MET A 62 28.98 -12.78 15.78
N LYS A 63 29.34 -11.50 15.78
CA LYS A 63 28.41 -10.45 16.22
C LYS A 63 27.21 -10.38 15.28
N PRO A 64 25.99 -10.11 15.77
CA PRO A 64 24.78 -10.07 14.94
C PRO A 64 24.88 -9.19 13.69
N ARG A 65 25.50 -8.01 13.80
CA ARG A 65 25.73 -7.12 12.64
C ARG A 65 26.65 -7.74 11.60
N GLN A 66 27.78 -8.30 12.03
CA GLN A 66 28.73 -8.94 11.11
C GLN A 66 28.12 -10.15 10.41
N LEU A 67 27.31 -10.93 11.13
CA LEU A 67 26.59 -12.06 10.55
C LEU A 67 25.56 -11.56 9.52
N SER A 68 24.78 -10.53 9.87
CA SER A 68 23.81 -9.91 8.96
C SER A 68 24.47 -9.35 7.70
N ASP A 69 25.58 -8.62 7.83
CA ASP A 69 26.31 -8.03 6.71
C ASP A 69 26.86 -9.12 5.79
N ALA A 70 27.42 -10.20 6.35
CA ALA A 70 27.93 -11.32 5.58
C ALA A 70 26.82 -12.10 4.85
N ILE A 71 25.66 -12.31 5.50
CA ILE A 71 24.48 -12.90 4.84
C ILE A 71 23.99 -11.96 3.72
N HIS A 72 23.95 -10.65 3.95
CA HIS A 72 23.54 -9.69 2.94
C HIS A 72 24.50 -9.66 1.73
N GLN A 73 25.81 -9.79 1.95
CA GLN A 73 26.78 -9.93 0.86
C GLN A 73 26.58 -11.21 0.04
N GLU A 74 26.17 -12.32 0.68
CA GLU A 74 25.98 -13.59 0.00
C GLU A 74 24.68 -13.63 -0.82
N ILE A 75 23.55 -13.27 -0.19
CA ILE A 75 22.20 -13.51 -0.75
C ILE A 75 21.36 -12.25 -0.87
N GLY A 76 21.89 -11.07 -0.52
CA GLY A 76 21.15 -9.81 -0.51
C GLY A 76 20.55 -9.44 -1.85
N GLU A 77 21.32 -9.52 -2.94
CA GLU A 77 20.81 -9.23 -4.29
C GLU A 77 19.67 -10.17 -4.69
N LYS A 78 19.79 -11.47 -4.38
CA LYS A 78 18.76 -12.46 -4.67
C LYS A 78 17.46 -12.17 -3.90
N ILE A 79 17.55 -11.84 -2.61
CA ILE A 79 16.39 -11.44 -1.80
C ILE A 79 15.75 -10.18 -2.39
N MET A 80 16.56 -9.17 -2.74
CA MET A 80 16.06 -7.91 -3.31
C MET A 80 15.37 -8.11 -4.66
N SER A 81 15.87 -9.02 -5.49
CA SER A 81 15.20 -9.42 -6.73
C SER A 81 13.83 -10.04 -6.43
N GLN A 82 13.75 -11.03 -5.52
CA GLN A 82 12.48 -11.67 -5.17
C GLN A 82 11.45 -10.69 -4.60
N ILE A 83 11.91 -9.74 -3.76
CA ILE A 83 11.08 -8.65 -3.25
C ILE A 83 10.54 -7.79 -4.40
N SER A 84 11.41 -7.39 -5.33
CA SER A 84 11.05 -6.55 -6.47
C SER A 84 10.06 -7.26 -7.39
N ASP A 85 10.31 -8.53 -7.70
CA ASP A 85 9.44 -9.36 -8.54
C ASP A 85 8.06 -9.52 -7.90
N SER A 86 8.02 -9.79 -6.59
CA SER A 86 6.77 -9.91 -5.86
C SER A 86 5.98 -8.61 -5.82
N LEU A 87 6.65 -7.48 -5.58
CA LEU A 87 6.01 -6.16 -5.60
C LEU A 87 5.44 -5.82 -6.98
N TRP A 88 6.22 -6.07 -8.05
CA TRP A 88 5.74 -5.88 -9.41
C TRP A 88 4.58 -6.81 -9.78
N SER A 89 4.59 -8.04 -9.28
CA SER A 89 3.47 -8.97 -9.43
C SER A 89 2.20 -8.39 -8.80
N ILE A 90 2.27 -7.87 -7.58
CA ILE A 90 1.12 -7.22 -6.92
C ILE A 90 0.60 -6.03 -7.73
N ILE A 91 1.49 -5.20 -8.28
CA ILE A 91 1.08 -4.02 -9.07
C ILE A 91 0.43 -4.42 -10.40
N ARG A 92 0.99 -5.44 -11.09
CA ARG A 92 0.63 -5.75 -12.47
C ARG A 92 -0.36 -6.90 -12.64
N SER A 93 -0.59 -7.73 -11.63
CA SER A 93 -1.52 -8.85 -11.74
C SER A 93 -2.98 -8.40 -11.51
N PRO A 94 -3.94 -9.01 -12.21
CA PRO A 94 -5.37 -8.79 -11.97
C PRO A 94 -5.79 -9.11 -10.52
N GLU A 95 -5.26 -10.19 -9.94
CA GLU A 95 -5.52 -10.64 -8.57
C GLU A 95 -4.79 -9.77 -7.52
N GLY A 96 -3.79 -9.02 -7.98
CA GLY A 96 -3.04 -8.04 -7.22
C GLY A 96 -3.85 -6.75 -7.10
N MET A 97 -3.39 -5.70 -7.79
CA MET A 97 -3.95 -4.35 -7.73
C MET A 97 -4.11 -3.70 -9.10
N LYS A 98 -3.82 -4.41 -10.20
CA LYS A 98 -3.90 -3.83 -11.55
C LYS A 98 -5.29 -3.23 -11.82
N THR A 99 -6.34 -3.96 -11.47
CA THR A 99 -7.72 -3.53 -11.70
C THR A 99 -8.04 -2.26 -10.92
N GLU A 100 -7.78 -2.23 -9.62
CA GLU A 100 -8.04 -1.07 -8.76
C GLU A 100 -7.25 0.18 -9.21
N ILE A 101 -5.98 0.01 -9.58
CA ILE A 101 -5.15 1.11 -10.13
C ILE A 101 -5.77 1.62 -11.43
N THR A 102 -6.18 0.73 -12.33
CA THR A 102 -6.78 1.10 -13.62
C THR A 102 -8.10 1.83 -13.42
N GLU A 103 -8.96 1.34 -12.52
CA GLU A 103 -10.24 1.96 -12.19
C GLU A 103 -10.07 3.32 -11.53
N THR A 104 -9.08 3.49 -10.65
CA THR A 104 -8.77 4.78 -10.03
C THR A 104 -8.31 5.79 -11.09
N VAL A 105 -7.38 5.40 -11.96
CA VAL A 105 -6.89 6.24 -13.06
C VAL A 105 -8.03 6.63 -14.00
N GLN A 106 -8.89 5.68 -14.36
CA GLN A 106 -10.04 5.93 -15.23
C GLN A 106 -11.05 6.87 -14.58
N SER A 107 -11.39 6.65 -13.31
CA SER A 107 -12.32 7.50 -12.56
C SER A 107 -11.83 8.94 -12.48
N VAL A 108 -10.54 9.17 -12.25
CA VAL A 108 -9.96 10.53 -12.23
C VAL A 108 -9.98 11.16 -13.62
N TYR A 109 -9.67 10.39 -14.66
CA TYR A 109 -9.77 10.88 -16.04
C TYR A 109 -11.20 11.30 -16.40
N ASP A 110 -12.19 10.50 -16.02
CA ASP A 110 -13.61 10.80 -16.28
C ASP A 110 -14.08 12.05 -15.52
N GLN A 111 -13.62 12.25 -14.28
CA GLN A 111 -13.87 13.48 -13.51
C GLN A 111 -13.26 14.72 -14.16
N LEU A 112 -12.06 14.60 -14.73
CA LEU A 112 -11.43 15.71 -15.45
C LEU A 112 -12.14 16.02 -16.77
N LEU A 113 -12.66 14.99 -17.46
CA LEU A 113 -13.43 15.15 -18.70
C LEU A 113 -14.78 15.85 -18.44
N ASN A 114 -15.48 15.45 -17.38
CA ASN A 114 -16.83 15.89 -17.06
C ASN A 114 -16.91 16.46 -15.63
N PRO A 115 -16.32 17.64 -15.35
CA PRO A 115 -16.25 18.19 -14.00
C PRO A 115 -17.62 18.56 -13.40
N ASN A 116 -18.67 18.66 -14.23
CA ASN A 116 -20.03 18.99 -13.82
C ASN A 116 -20.90 17.76 -13.51
N ASP A 117 -20.40 16.54 -13.78
CA ASP A 117 -21.10 15.27 -13.52
C ASP A 117 -20.61 14.62 -12.22
N ASN A 118 -20.09 15.44 -11.30
CA ASN A 118 -19.90 15.08 -9.90
C ASN A 118 -21.29 14.93 -9.28
N HIS A 119 -21.89 13.75 -9.49
CA HIS A 119 -23.05 13.31 -8.75
C HIS A 119 -22.77 13.55 -7.26
N VAL A 120 -23.72 14.23 -6.62
CA VAL A 120 -23.91 14.29 -5.18
C VAL A 120 -23.79 12.86 -4.64
N GLY A 121 -22.58 12.49 -4.24
CA GLY A 121 -22.28 11.30 -3.46
C GLY A 121 -22.30 11.75 -2.02
N GLU A 122 -23.44 11.54 -1.38
CA GLU A 122 -23.71 11.68 0.05
C GLU A 122 -22.45 11.90 0.90
N SER A 123 -22.18 13.16 1.23
CA SER A 123 -21.63 13.47 2.54
C SER A 123 -22.73 13.15 3.55
N SER A 124 -22.88 11.87 3.88
CA SER A 124 -23.53 11.48 5.13
C SER A 124 -22.49 11.66 6.24
N LEU A 125 -22.18 12.93 6.51
CA LEU A 125 -21.71 13.39 7.82
C LEU A 125 -22.94 13.90 8.59
N GLN A 126 -23.90 12.98 8.77
CA GLN A 126 -25.02 13.06 9.71
C GLN A 126 -25.22 11.59 10.10
N ASP A 127 -24.65 11.06 11.18
CA ASP A 127 -24.89 11.50 12.55
C ASP A 127 -23.77 10.92 13.43
N SER A 128 -22.94 11.78 14.01
CA SER A 128 -22.04 11.42 15.12
C SER A 128 -22.36 12.26 16.35
N SER A 129 -23.62 12.69 16.49
CA SER A 129 -24.06 13.55 17.60
C SER A 129 -24.89 12.83 18.68
N SER A 130 -25.10 11.51 18.56
CA SER A 130 -26.00 10.78 19.47
C SER A 130 -25.33 9.81 20.46
N ILE A 131 -23.99 9.63 20.47
CA ILE A 131 -23.33 8.66 21.38
C ILE A 131 -22.67 9.31 22.62
N GLN A 132 -22.70 10.63 22.79
CA GLN A 132 -22.12 11.30 23.97
C GLN A 132 -23.12 11.77 25.03
N LYS A 133 -24.34 11.23 25.07
CA LYS A 133 -25.32 11.53 26.14
C LYS A 133 -25.87 10.34 26.93
N GLU A 134 -25.28 9.15 26.81
CA GLU A 134 -25.77 7.95 27.53
C GLU A 134 -24.72 7.25 28.43
N ILE A 135 -23.61 7.93 28.77
CA ILE A 135 -22.63 7.42 29.77
C ILE A 135 -22.64 8.26 31.07
N GLN A 136 -23.38 9.37 31.11
CA GLN A 136 -23.46 10.24 32.30
C GLN A 136 -24.78 10.10 33.10
N ASN A 137 -25.51 8.99 32.99
CA ASN A 137 -26.76 8.82 33.75
C ASN A 137 -26.99 7.43 34.38
N ARG A 138 -25.94 6.64 34.61
CA ARG A 138 -26.01 5.40 35.42
C ARG A 138 -24.90 5.34 36.46
N GLY A 139 -24.88 6.32 37.35
CA GLY A 139 -23.85 6.42 38.38
C GLY A 139 -24.27 7.14 39.64
N THR A 140 -25.53 7.12 40.05
CA THR A 140 -25.96 7.63 41.37
C THR A 140 -27.28 7.02 41.85
N GLU A 141 -27.31 5.74 42.23
CA GLU A 141 -28.30 5.22 43.18
C GLU A 141 -27.68 4.08 44.01
N ILE A 142 -26.95 4.45 45.07
CA ILE A 142 -26.84 3.64 46.28
C ILE A 142 -27.04 4.56 47.48
N ASN A 143 -28.17 4.39 48.15
CA ASN A 143 -28.39 4.70 49.55
C ASN A 143 -29.28 3.60 50.11
#